data_AF-A0A7S2QGK5-F1
#
_entry.id   AF-A0A7S2QGK5-F1
#
_cell.length_a   1.000
_cell.length_b   1.000
_cell.length_c   1.000
_cell.angle_alpha   90.00
_cell.angle_beta   90.00
_cell.angle_gamma   90.00
#
_symmetry.space_group_name_H-M   'P 1'
#
loop_
_entity.id
_entity.type
_entity.pdbx_description
1 polymer ?
#
loop_
_entity_poly.entity_id
_entity_poly.type
_entity_poly.pdbx_seq_one_letter_code
_entity_poly.pdbx_strand_id
1 'polypeptide(L)'
;APVGFWDPLGFAAEGSAEDFRRRRESELKHGRISMIAALGYIVPEFFKFPGYLAPHLGLKFSEIPNGLAAFSAVPQAGWAQMVFFVGLVEAGFLKQEPARAPGDFANAGTLGVPNGGGAMENEDARKRKLNAELANSRLAMMAIIGMFFQDGLTG
;
A
#
# COMPACT_ATOMS: atom_id res chain seq x y z
N ALA A 1 -20.80 6.69 8.68
CA ALA A 1 -19.71 7.48 8.06
C ALA A 1 -20.21 8.03 6.72
N PRO A 2 -19.76 9.20 6.27
CA PRO A 2 -20.63 10.25 5.71
C PRO A 2 -21.38 9.91 4.41
N VAL A 3 -20.91 8.94 3.63
CA VAL A 3 -21.49 8.59 2.32
C VAL A 3 -22.26 7.26 2.29
N GLY A 4 -22.32 6.52 3.41
CA GLY A 4 -23.03 5.23 3.46
C GLY A 4 -22.53 4.24 2.40
N PHE A 5 -23.47 3.55 1.74
CA PHE A 5 -23.18 2.73 0.57
C PHE A 5 -23.10 3.64 -0.67
N TRP A 6 -21.91 3.69 -1.28
CA TRP A 6 -21.60 4.57 -2.40
C TRP A 6 -21.22 3.74 -3.62
N ASP A 7 -22.14 3.65 -4.58
CA ASP A 7 -21.96 2.98 -5.87
C ASP A 7 -22.72 3.74 -6.98
N PRO A 8 -22.17 4.84 -7.50
CA PRO A 8 -22.83 5.64 -8.54
C PRO A 8 -22.85 4.94 -9.91
N LEU A 9 -22.01 3.90 -10.11
CA LEU A 9 -21.87 3.18 -11.38
C LEU A 9 -22.60 1.83 -11.39
N GLY A 10 -23.33 1.47 -10.32
CA GLY A 10 -24.14 0.24 -10.24
C GLY A 10 -23.32 -1.05 -10.24
N PHE A 11 -22.02 -0.96 -10.00
CA PHE A 11 -21.09 -2.08 -10.09
C PHE A 11 -21.35 -3.18 -9.06
N ALA A 12 -21.89 -2.85 -7.89
CA ALA A 12 -22.29 -3.82 -6.88
C ALA A 12 -23.68 -4.43 -7.16
N ALA A 13 -24.51 -3.81 -8.00
CA ALA A 13 -25.83 -4.32 -8.37
C ALA A 13 -25.81 -5.25 -9.59
N GLU A 14 -24.90 -5.02 -10.54
CA GLU A 14 -24.84 -5.74 -11.83
C GLU A 14 -23.74 -6.82 -11.90
N GLY A 15 -22.99 -7.08 -10.82
CA GLY A 15 -21.86 -8.02 -10.77
C GLY A 15 -22.13 -9.33 -10.03
N SER A 16 -21.35 -10.37 -10.33
CA SER A 16 -21.37 -11.60 -9.53
C SER A 16 -20.76 -11.38 -8.13
N ALA A 17 -21.09 -12.24 -7.16
CA ALA A 17 -20.48 -12.19 -5.83
C ALA A 17 -18.94 -12.32 -5.88
N GLU A 18 -18.41 -13.01 -6.88
CA GLU A 18 -16.97 -13.15 -7.12
C GLU A 18 -16.36 -11.84 -7.63
N ASP A 19 -17.06 -11.12 -8.51
CA ASP A 19 -16.62 -9.81 -8.99
C ASP A 19 -16.56 -8.77 -7.87
N PHE A 20 -17.58 -8.76 -7.00
CA PHE A 20 -17.59 -7.88 -5.84
C PHE A 20 -16.43 -8.18 -4.89
N ARG A 21 -16.17 -9.47 -4.65
CA ARG A 21 -15.04 -9.93 -3.84
C ARG A 21 -13.71 -9.45 -4.41
N ARG A 22 -13.46 -9.68 -5.71
CA ARG A 22 -12.22 -9.26 -6.39
C ARG A 22 -12.04 -7.74 -6.37
N ARG A 23 -13.12 -6.98 -6.51
CA ARG A 23 -13.09 -5.51 -6.41
C ARG A 23 -12.73 -5.06 -5.00
N ARG A 24 -13.28 -5.71 -3.96
CA ARG A 24 -12.90 -5.43 -2.56
C ARG A 24 -11.45 -5.77 -2.27
N GLU A 25 -10.94 -6.88 -2.80
CA GLU A 25 -9.53 -7.27 -2.68
C GLU A 25 -8.62 -6.26 -3.37
N SER A 26 -9.01 -5.80 -4.56
CA SER A 26 -8.28 -4.78 -5.30
C SER A 26 -8.27 -3.44 -4.56
N GLU A 27 -9.41 -3.01 -4.01
CA GLU A 27 -9.53 -1.78 -3.21
C GLU A 27 -8.59 -1.82 -1.99
N LEU A 28 -8.58 -2.94 -1.26
CA LEU A 28 -7.69 -3.11 -0.10
C LEU A 28 -6.22 -3.13 -0.49
N LYS A 29 -5.85 -3.80 -1.60
CA LYS A 29 -4.47 -3.87 -2.06
C LYS A 29 -3.95 -2.50 -2.47
N HIS A 30 -4.68 -1.78 -3.31
CA HIS A 30 -4.31 -0.41 -3.70
C HIS A 30 -4.28 0.51 -2.48
N GLY A 31 -5.23 0.35 -1.56
CA GLY A 31 -5.34 1.15 -0.35
C GLY A 31 -4.11 1.05 0.54
N ARG A 32 -3.67 -0.19 0.82
CA ARG A 32 -2.47 -0.46 1.62
C ARG A 32 -1.22 0.09 0.96
N ILE A 33 -1.07 -0.08 -0.36
CA ILE A 33 0.06 0.47 -1.12
C ILE A 33 0.04 2.00 -1.06
N SER A 34 -1.10 2.65 -1.26
CA SER A 34 -1.23 4.11 -1.19
C SER A 34 -0.95 4.66 0.20
N MET A 35 -1.34 3.98 1.28
CA MET A 35 -1.02 4.40 2.65
C MET A 35 0.50 4.41 2.89
N ILE A 36 1.20 3.37 2.45
CA ILE A 36 2.67 3.29 2.57
C ILE A 36 3.34 4.31 1.64
N ALA A 37 2.82 4.49 0.42
CA ALA A 37 3.36 5.45 -0.54
C ALA A 37 3.22 6.90 -0.05
N ALA A 38 2.08 7.28 0.53
CA ALA A 38 1.86 8.60 1.11
C ALA A 38 2.86 8.88 2.25
N LEU A 39 3.04 7.91 3.16
CA LEU A 39 4.06 8.03 4.21
C LEU A 39 5.47 8.12 3.62
N GLY A 40 5.77 7.30 2.60
CA GLY A 40 7.05 7.28 1.89
C GLY A 40 7.33 8.57 1.10
N TYR A 41 6.33 9.37 0.80
CA TYR A 41 6.50 10.69 0.18
C TYR A 41 6.89 11.76 1.22
N ILE A 42 6.27 11.69 2.40
CA ILE A 42 6.42 12.68 3.47
C ILE A 42 7.72 12.45 4.26
N VAL A 43 8.03 11.20 4.62
CA VAL A 43 9.18 10.89 5.51
C VAL A 43 10.53 11.36 4.95
N PRO A 44 10.86 11.17 3.66
CA PRO A 44 12.13 11.65 3.08
C PRO A 44 12.32 13.17 3.08
N GLU A 45 11.25 13.94 3.27
CA GLU A 45 11.32 15.40 3.44
C GLU A 45 11.91 15.78 4.80
N PHE A 46 11.64 14.98 5.83
CA PHE A 46 12.11 15.24 7.20
C PHE A 46 13.36 14.45 7.58
N PHE A 47 13.53 13.25 7.02
CA PHE A 47 14.61 12.36 7.41
C PHE A 47 15.15 11.54 6.23
N LYS A 48 16.48 11.57 6.06
CA LYS A 48 17.21 10.71 5.12
C LYS A 48 18.22 9.87 5.88
N PHE A 49 18.34 8.60 5.51
CA PHE A 49 19.30 7.71 6.16
C PHE A 49 20.74 8.18 5.92
N PRO A 50 21.62 8.14 6.94
CA PRO A 50 23.04 8.39 6.73
C PRO A 50 23.70 7.19 6.02
N GLY A 51 24.42 7.44 4.92
CA GLY A 51 25.20 6.40 4.23
C GLY A 51 25.15 6.49 2.70
N TYR A 52 25.72 5.46 2.08
CA TYR A 52 25.73 5.30 0.62
C TYR A 52 24.61 4.34 0.18
N LEU A 53 23.80 4.79 -0.78
CA LEU A 53 22.85 3.92 -1.49
C LEU A 53 23.61 2.90 -2.34
N ALA A 54 24.64 3.36 -3.06
CA ALA A 54 25.43 2.54 -3.96
C ALA A 54 26.92 2.84 -3.73
N PRO A 55 27.63 2.03 -2.92
CA PRO A 55 29.05 2.24 -2.63
C PRO A 55 29.93 2.24 -3.88
N HIS A 56 29.56 1.45 -4.89
CA HIS A 56 30.25 1.36 -6.18
C HIS A 56 30.06 2.60 -7.08
N LEU A 57 29.06 3.45 -6.80
CA LEU A 57 28.80 4.71 -7.51
C LEU A 57 29.08 5.95 -6.63
N GLY A 58 29.46 5.76 -5.36
CA GLY A 58 29.62 6.86 -4.40
C GLY A 58 28.34 7.63 -4.09
N LEU A 59 27.16 7.10 -4.46
CA LEU A 59 25.89 7.81 -4.35
C LEU A 59 25.34 7.73 -2.92
N LYS A 60 25.10 8.88 -2.29
CA LYS A 60 24.58 8.97 -0.92
C LYS A 60 23.06 9.08 -0.89
N PHE A 61 22.44 8.59 0.18
CA PHE A 61 21.00 8.75 0.40
C PHE A 61 20.57 10.22 0.53
N SER A 62 21.48 11.09 0.99
CA SER A 62 21.23 12.53 1.11
C SER A 62 21.08 13.23 -0.24
N GLU A 63 21.70 12.70 -1.29
CA GLU A 63 21.76 13.30 -2.63
C GLU A 63 20.58 12.90 -3.51
N ILE A 64 19.77 11.94 -3.06
CA ILE A 64 18.55 11.52 -3.76
C ILE A 64 17.51 12.63 -3.60
N PRO A 65 17.01 13.22 -4.69
CA PRO A 65 15.95 14.21 -4.63
C PRO A 65 14.65 13.55 -4.14
N ASN A 66 13.76 14.33 -3.56
CA ASN A 66 12.47 13.82 -3.11
C ASN A 66 11.51 13.71 -4.30
N GLY A 67 10.41 12.98 -4.10
CA GLY A 67 9.35 12.89 -5.09
C GLY A 67 9.70 12.07 -6.33
N LEU A 68 9.15 12.47 -7.48
CA LEU A 68 9.29 11.73 -8.74
C LEU A 68 10.72 11.76 -9.28
N ALA A 69 11.50 12.79 -8.95
CA ALA A 69 12.91 12.88 -9.32
C ALA A 69 13.76 11.76 -8.69
N ALA A 70 13.33 11.19 -7.55
CA ALA A 70 13.98 10.04 -6.93
C ALA A 70 14.02 8.84 -7.88
N PHE A 71 13.01 8.69 -8.74
CA PHE A 71 12.89 7.57 -9.65
C PHE A 71 14.06 7.49 -10.64
N SER A 72 14.50 8.64 -11.16
CA SER A 72 15.66 8.73 -12.06
C SER A 72 17.01 8.66 -11.36
N ALA A 73 17.07 8.96 -10.06
CA ALA A 73 18.32 8.96 -9.30
C ALA A 73 18.72 7.55 -8.81
N VAL A 74 17.77 6.65 -8.62
CA VAL A 74 18.02 5.29 -8.14
C VAL A 74 18.52 4.39 -9.29
N PRO A 75 19.66 3.69 -9.13
CA PRO A 75 20.17 2.77 -10.15
C PRO A 75 19.19 1.65 -10.51
N GLN A 76 19.17 1.25 -11.78
CA GLN A 76 18.28 0.19 -12.29
C GLN A 76 18.47 -1.16 -11.56
N ALA A 77 19.69 -1.47 -11.12
CA ALA A 77 19.97 -2.68 -10.35
C ALA A 77 19.21 -2.70 -9.01
N GLY A 78 19.05 -1.55 -8.35
CA GLY A 78 18.27 -1.42 -7.13
C GLY A 78 16.78 -1.64 -7.38
N TRP A 79 16.26 -1.09 -8.47
CA TRP A 79 14.87 -1.35 -8.90
C TRP A 79 14.61 -2.83 -9.17
N ALA A 80 15.52 -3.50 -9.87
CA ALA A 80 15.40 -4.93 -10.15
C ALA A 80 15.35 -5.76 -8.84
N GLN A 81 16.20 -5.44 -7.86
CA GLN A 81 16.19 -6.10 -6.56
C GLN A 81 14.87 -5.88 -5.79
N MET A 82 14.37 -4.64 -5.77
CA MET A 82 13.11 -4.30 -5.10
C MET A 82 11.92 -5.03 -5.75
N VAL A 83 11.80 -4.99 -7.07
CA VAL A 83 10.71 -5.66 -7.80
C VAL A 83 10.79 -7.17 -7.62
N PHE A 84 11.98 -7.75 -7.69
CA PHE A 84 12.18 -9.18 -7.47
C PHE A 84 11.76 -9.59 -6.05
N PHE A 85 12.19 -8.84 -5.04
CA PHE A 85 11.83 -9.11 -3.65
C PHE A 85 10.32 -8.99 -3.40
N VAL A 86 9.70 -7.89 -3.87
CA VAL A 86 8.25 -7.69 -3.75
C VAL A 86 7.49 -8.80 -4.49
N GLY A 87 7.96 -9.21 -5.68
CA GLY A 87 7.39 -10.30 -6.44
C GLY A 87 7.42 -11.64 -5.69
N LEU A 88 8.53 -11.96 -5.00
CA LEU A 88 8.63 -13.16 -4.17
C LEU A 88 7.69 -13.10 -2.96
N VAL A 89 7.60 -11.94 -2.30
CA VAL A 89 6.70 -11.75 -1.15
C VAL A 89 5.24 -11.89 -1.57
N GLU A 90 4.86 -11.32 -2.71
CA GLU A 90 3.50 -11.40 -3.22
C GLU A 90 3.13 -12.82 -3.70
N ALA A 91 4.03 -13.48 -4.43
CA ALA A 91 3.79 -14.83 -4.95
C ALA A 91 3.82 -15.91 -3.86
N GLY A 92 4.63 -15.74 -2.82
CA GLY A 92 4.82 -16.70 -1.74
C GLY A 92 3.97 -16.40 -0.50
N PHE A 93 4.23 -15.28 0.18
CA PHE A 93 3.72 -15.00 1.52
C PHE A 93 2.31 -14.40 1.54
N LEU A 94 1.99 -13.53 0.58
CA LEU A 94 0.72 -12.81 0.50
C LEU A 94 -0.26 -13.42 -0.51
N LYS A 95 -0.21 -14.74 -0.70
CA LYS A 95 -1.14 -15.42 -1.59
C LYS A 95 -2.55 -15.36 -1.02
N GLN A 96 -3.51 -14.87 -1.81
CA GLN A 96 -4.91 -14.85 -1.43
C GLN A 96 -5.49 -16.26 -1.50
N GLU A 97 -6.14 -16.69 -0.41
CA GLU A 97 -6.89 -17.94 -0.38
C GLU A 97 -8.39 -17.65 -0.60
N PRO A 98 -9.05 -18.35 -1.54
CA PRO A 98 -10.47 -18.18 -1.80
C PRO A 98 -11.37 -18.56 -0.61
N ALA A 99 -10.85 -19.25 0.41
CA ALA A 99 -11.61 -19.64 1.60
C ALA A 99 -11.70 -18.54 2.68
N ARG A 100 -10.85 -17.50 2.61
CA ARG A 100 -10.78 -16.44 3.65
C ARG A 100 -11.43 -15.15 3.19
N ALA A 101 -11.71 -14.26 4.17
CA ALA A 101 -12.23 -12.93 3.87
C ALA A 101 -11.22 -12.12 3.01
N PRO A 102 -11.69 -11.27 2.08
CA PRO A 102 -10.85 -10.36 1.30
C PRO A 102 -9.79 -9.63 2.13
N GLY A 103 -8.51 -9.86 1.82
CA GLY A 103 -7.38 -9.19 2.48
C GLY A 103 -6.93 -9.80 3.83
N ASP A 104 -7.48 -10.95 4.23
CA ASP A 104 -7.06 -11.77 5.36
C ASP A 104 -6.13 -12.89 4.86
N PHE A 105 -4.81 -12.74 5.10
CA PHE A 105 -3.80 -13.66 4.59
C PHE A 105 -3.47 -14.73 5.62
N ALA A 106 -3.39 -16.00 5.19
CA ALA A 106 -3.13 -17.13 6.08
C ALA A 106 -1.85 -17.02 6.92
N ASN A 107 -0.84 -16.39 6.35
CA ASN A 107 0.49 -16.25 6.92
C ASN A 107 0.77 -14.85 7.48
N ALA A 108 -0.24 -13.97 7.51
CA ALA A 108 -0.12 -12.62 8.04
C ALA A 108 -1.11 -12.49 9.21
N GLY A 109 -0.60 -12.53 10.44
CA GLY A 109 -1.38 -12.38 11.66
C GLY A 109 -1.97 -10.97 11.82
N THR A 110 -2.41 -10.62 13.02
CA THR A 110 -2.96 -9.28 13.28
C THR A 110 -1.93 -8.20 12.89
N LEU A 111 -2.34 -7.24 12.05
CA LEU A 111 -1.48 -6.18 11.46
C LEU A 111 -0.43 -6.67 10.45
N GLY A 112 -0.53 -7.89 9.93
CA GLY A 112 0.38 -8.40 8.90
C GLY A 112 1.68 -9.00 9.43
N VAL A 113 1.78 -9.24 10.75
CA VAL A 113 2.94 -9.89 11.38
C VAL A 113 2.85 -11.40 11.16
N PRO A 114 3.83 -12.05 10.50
CA PRO A 114 3.85 -13.50 10.35
C PRO A 114 3.85 -14.16 11.74
N ASN A 115 2.89 -15.05 11.99
CA ASN A 115 2.71 -15.74 13.28
C ASN A 115 2.54 -14.82 14.52
N GLY A 116 2.22 -13.53 14.33
CA GLY A 116 2.08 -12.56 15.41
C GLY A 116 0.69 -11.94 15.49
N GLY A 117 0.13 -11.94 16.70
CA GLY A 117 -1.14 -11.27 17.03
C GLY A 117 -2.34 -12.18 16.83
N GLY A 118 -2.81 -12.78 17.94
CA GLY A 118 -4.01 -13.61 17.96
C GLY A 118 -5.24 -12.90 17.40
N ALA A 119 -6.26 -13.68 17.05
CA ALA A 119 -7.52 -13.16 16.54
C ALA A 119 -8.06 -12.07 17.48
N MET A 120 -8.42 -10.90 16.94
CA MET A 120 -9.13 -9.90 17.73
C MET A 120 -10.48 -10.51 18.17
N GLU A 121 -10.59 -10.88 19.45
CA GLU A 121 -11.74 -11.61 20.01
C GLU A 121 -13.06 -10.82 19.94
N ASN A 122 -12.98 -9.49 19.82
CA ASN A 122 -14.15 -8.61 19.75
C ASN A 122 -14.56 -8.29 18.30
N GLU A 123 -15.68 -8.87 17.84
CA GLU A 123 -16.23 -8.69 16.49
C GLU A 123 -16.50 -7.21 16.14
N ASP A 124 -17.02 -6.44 17.09
CA ASP A 124 -17.30 -5.00 16.90
C ASP A 124 -16.03 -4.17 16.77
N ALA A 125 -15.00 -4.49 17.55
CA ALA A 125 -13.70 -3.85 17.44
C ALA A 125 -13.05 -4.17 16.09
N ARG A 126 -13.21 -5.40 15.59
CA ARG A 126 -12.73 -5.82 14.26
C ARG A 126 -13.42 -5.03 13.15
N LYS A 127 -14.76 -4.97 13.17
CA LYS A 127 -15.54 -4.18 12.19
C LYS A 127 -15.12 -2.71 12.18
N ARG A 128 -14.94 -2.11 13.36
CA ARG A 128 -14.48 -0.72 13.48
C ARG A 128 -13.09 -0.51 12.87
N LYS A 129 -12.12 -1.37 13.18
CA LYS A 129 -10.75 -1.23 12.65
C LYS A 129 -10.66 -1.48 11.15
N LEU A 130 -11.39 -2.46 10.63
CA LEU A 130 -11.47 -2.71 9.18
C LEU A 130 -12.09 -1.52 8.44
N ASN A 131 -13.16 -0.94 8.98
CA ASN A 131 -13.76 0.26 8.41
C ASN A 131 -12.81 1.46 8.46
N ALA A 132 -12.01 1.59 9.52
CA ALA A 132 -11.01 2.64 9.64
C ALA A 132 -9.85 2.45 8.63
N GLU A 133 -9.36 1.22 8.47
CA GLU A 133 -8.35 0.88 7.45
C GLU A 133 -8.83 1.25 6.05
N LEU A 134 -10.07 0.92 5.72
CA LEU A 134 -10.65 1.19 4.42
C LEU A 134 -10.91 2.69 4.18
N ALA A 135 -11.34 3.42 5.21
CA ALA A 135 -11.48 4.87 5.13
C ALA A 135 -10.13 5.58 4.93
N ASN A 136 -9.10 5.19 5.70
CA ASN A 136 -7.75 5.73 5.55
C ASN A 136 -7.14 5.36 4.20
N SER A 137 -7.40 4.15 3.71
CA SER A 137 -6.97 3.69 2.38
C SER A 137 -7.53 4.57 1.27
N ARG A 138 -8.85 4.85 1.29
CA ARG A 138 -9.50 5.71 0.30
C ARG A 138 -8.95 7.13 0.31
N LEU A 139 -8.72 7.68 1.51
CA LEU A 139 -8.08 8.99 1.66
C LEU A 139 -6.65 8.99 1.10
N ALA A 140 -5.86 7.96 1.42
CA ALA A 140 -4.48 7.85 0.98
C ALA A 140 -4.35 7.74 -0.55
N MET A 141 -5.27 7.05 -1.23
CA MET A 141 -5.31 7.00 -2.70
C MET A 141 -5.48 8.40 -3.29
N MET A 142 -6.34 9.23 -2.72
CA MET A 142 -6.53 10.62 -3.19
C MET A 142 -5.32 11.48 -2.84
N ALA A 143 -4.73 11.29 -1.65
CA ALA A 143 -3.58 12.05 -1.18
C ALA A 143 -2.35 11.83 -2.07
N ILE A 144 -2.02 10.58 -2.42
CA ILE A 144 -0.83 10.29 -3.24
C ILE A 144 -0.96 10.83 -4.66
N ILE A 145 -2.16 10.81 -5.24
CA ILE A 145 -2.42 11.42 -6.56
C ILE A 145 -2.21 12.94 -6.48
N GLY A 146 -2.70 13.58 -5.42
CA GLY A 146 -2.48 15.01 -5.17
C GLY A 146 -0.99 15.35 -5.04
N MET A 147 -0.25 14.57 -4.27
CA MET A 147 1.20 14.74 -4.11
C MET A 147 1.96 14.56 -5.43
N PHE A 148 1.64 13.53 -6.21
CA PHE A 148 2.25 13.31 -7.54
C PHE A 148 1.96 14.45 -8.51
N PHE A 149 0.72 14.94 -8.53
CA PHE A 149 0.34 16.02 -9.42
C PHE A 149 1.02 17.34 -9.04
N GLN A 150 1.13 17.62 -7.74
CA GLN A 150 1.84 18.79 -7.24
C GLN A 150 3.32 18.73 -7.62
N ASP A 151 4.00 17.62 -7.30
CA ASP A 151 5.42 17.43 -7.61
C ASP A 151 5.72 17.50 -9.11
N GLY A 152 4.86 16.90 -9.94
CA GLY A 152 5.01 16.96 -11.40
C GLY A 152 4.83 18.36 -11.98
N LEU A 153 4.06 19.24 -11.32
CA LEU A 153 3.84 20.62 -11.78
C LEU A 153 4.83 21.62 -11.20
N THR A 154 5.21 21.47 -9.93
CA THR A 154 6.08 22.44 -9.24
C THR A 154 7.57 22.11 -9.34
N GLY A 155 7.92 20.88 -9.72
CA GLY A 155 9.26 20.33 -9.51
C GLY A 155 9.58 20.24 -8.02
#